data_AF-A0A536AJG2-F1
#
_entry.id   AF-A0A536AJG2-F1
#
_cell.length_a   1.000
_cell.length_b   1.000
_cell.length_c   1.000
_cell.angle_alpha   90.00
_cell.angle_beta   90.00
_cell.angle_gamma   90.00
#
_symmetry.space_group_name_H-M   'P 1'
#
loop_
_entity.id
_entity.type
_entity.pdbx_description
1 polymer ?
#
loop_
_entity_poly.entity_id
_entity_poly.type
_entity_poly.pdbx_seq_one_letter_code
_entity_poly.pdbx_strand_id
1 'polypeptide(L)'
;IYADVTGRPIRQTGTSQGGAVGSAMHATVAAGKEAGGYESIFEASRHMARLREEAFNPIPHNQEAYDRLYREYVTLYDYFGRGANDVMKRLKRIREEILADPH
;
A
#
# COMPACT_ATOMS: atom_id res chain seq x y z
N ILE A 1 14.37 -1.89 -0.30
CA ILE A 1 13.72 -0.92 0.63
C ILE A 1 12.42 -1.46 1.19
N TYR A 2 11.28 -1.45 0.47
CA TYR A 2 9.98 -1.87 1.07
C TYR A 2 10.01 -3.28 1.69
N ALA A 3 10.58 -4.26 0.98
CA ALA A 3 10.72 -5.62 1.52
C ALA A 3 11.60 -5.65 2.78
N ASP A 4 12.69 -4.88 2.79
CA ASP A 4 13.61 -4.79 3.93
C ASP A 4 12.95 -4.11 5.15
N VAL A 5 12.23 -3.00 4.93
CA VAL A 5 11.52 -2.26 5.99
C VAL A 5 10.36 -3.08 6.57
N THR A 6 9.64 -3.83 5.73
CA THR A 6 8.47 -4.61 6.19
C THR A 6 8.83 -6.03 6.66
N GLY A 7 10.05 -6.48 6.36
CA GLY A 7 10.52 -7.84 6.59
C GLY A 7 9.72 -8.92 5.87
N ARG A 8 9.09 -8.58 4.74
CA ARG A 8 8.22 -9.49 3.99
C ARG A 8 8.61 -9.52 2.52
N PRO A 9 8.57 -10.70 1.86
CA PRO A 9 8.67 -10.78 0.41
C PRO A 9 7.56 -9.96 -0.26
N ILE A 10 7.91 -9.17 -1.26
CA ILE A 10 6.96 -8.37 -2.05
C ILE A 10 6.96 -8.85 -3.49
N ARG A 11 5.80 -9.26 -3.97
CA ARG A 11 5.57 -9.64 -5.38
C ARG A 11 4.84 -8.53 -6.11
N GLN A 12 5.21 -8.34 -7.37
CA GLN A 12 4.53 -7.38 -8.23
C GLN A 12 3.37 -8.05 -8.97
N THR A 13 2.31 -7.28 -9.22
CA THR A 13 1.23 -7.70 -10.12
C THR A 13 1.77 -7.95 -11.53
N GLY A 14 1.30 -9.01 -12.16
CA GLY A 14 1.60 -9.32 -13.57
C GLY A 14 0.77 -8.50 -14.56
N THR A 15 -0.17 -7.68 -14.07
CA THR A 15 -1.04 -6.82 -14.89
C THR A 15 -0.96 -5.36 -14.44
N SER A 16 -1.04 -4.43 -15.39
CA SER A 16 -1.25 -3.01 -15.12
C SER A 16 -2.72 -2.65 -14.87
N GLN A 17 -3.65 -3.57 -15.17
CA GLN A 17 -5.10 -3.37 -15.08
C GLN A 17 -5.70 -4.11 -13.87
N GLY A 18 -5.11 -3.92 -12.69
CA GLY A 18 -5.49 -4.66 -11.47
C GLY A 18 -6.98 -4.54 -11.13
N GLY A 19 -7.55 -3.33 -11.24
CA GLY A 19 -8.98 -3.10 -11.00
C GLY A 19 -9.88 -3.86 -11.98
N ALA A 20 -9.56 -3.84 -13.27
CA ALA A 20 -10.36 -4.53 -14.29
C ALA A 20 -10.31 -6.06 -14.12
N VAL A 21 -9.12 -6.61 -13.82
CA VAL A 21 -8.95 -8.04 -13.55
C VAL A 21 -9.73 -8.46 -12.30
N GLY A 22 -9.70 -7.64 -11.24
CA GLY A 22 -10.50 -7.88 -10.04
C GLY A 22 -12.01 -7.90 -10.34
N SER A 23 -12.52 -6.93 -11.08
CA SER A 23 -13.92 -6.90 -11.51
C SER A 23 -14.30 -8.12 -12.35
N ALA A 24 -13.42 -8.55 -13.26
CA ALA A 24 -13.64 -9.76 -14.06
C ALA A 24 -13.70 -11.03 -13.19
N MET A 25 -12.85 -11.15 -12.16
CA MET A 25 -12.92 -12.25 -11.19
C MET A 25 -14.27 -12.27 -10.46
N HIS A 26 -14.78 -11.11 -10.05
CA HIS A 26 -16.10 -11.05 -9.41
C HIS A 26 -17.23 -11.37 -10.39
N ALA A 27 -17.13 -10.94 -11.64
CA ALA A 27 -18.11 -11.28 -12.68
C ALA A 27 -18.17 -12.79 -12.95
N THR A 28 -17.03 -13.48 -12.98
CA THR A 28 -17.00 -14.95 -13.15
C THR A 28 -17.56 -15.68 -11.94
N VAL A 29 -17.40 -15.14 -10.72
CA VAL A 29 -18.06 -15.70 -9.54
C VAL A 29 -19.58 -15.48 -9.60
N ALA A 30 -20.01 -14.29 -10.00
CA ALA A 30 -21.44 -13.97 -10.11
C ALA A 30 -22.15 -14.80 -11.20
N ALA A 31 -21.45 -15.13 -12.30
CA ALA A 31 -21.96 -16.02 -13.33
C ALA A 31 -22.21 -17.45 -12.80
N GLY A 32 -21.42 -17.89 -11.82
CA GLY A 32 -21.50 -19.23 -11.24
C GLY A 32 -20.91 -20.32 -12.14
N LYS A 33 -20.53 -21.43 -11.52
CA LYS A 33 -19.82 -22.54 -12.18
C LYS A 33 -20.58 -23.17 -13.34
N GLU A 34 -21.89 -23.33 -13.20
CA GLU A 34 -22.75 -23.91 -14.25
C GLU A 34 -22.74 -23.09 -15.55
N ALA A 35 -22.43 -21.80 -15.49
CA ALA A 35 -22.29 -20.91 -16.64
C ALA A 35 -20.83 -20.71 -17.09
N GLY A 36 -19.89 -21.54 -16.61
CA GLY A 36 -18.45 -21.43 -16.91
C GLY A 36 -17.70 -20.45 -16.01
N GLY A 37 -18.32 -20.01 -14.92
CA GLY A 37 -17.72 -19.18 -13.88
C GLY A 37 -17.02 -19.97 -12.78
N TYR A 38 -16.86 -19.35 -11.60
CA TYR A 38 -16.27 -19.97 -10.41
C TYR A 38 -17.23 -19.95 -9.23
N GLU A 39 -17.08 -20.86 -8.27
CA GLU A 39 -17.94 -20.90 -7.07
C GLU A 39 -17.55 -19.85 -6.02
N SER A 40 -16.30 -19.38 -6.05
CA SER A 40 -15.80 -18.41 -5.08
C SER A 40 -14.69 -17.52 -5.66
N ILE A 41 -14.50 -16.35 -5.03
CA ILE A 41 -13.41 -15.44 -5.38
C ILE A 41 -12.02 -16.05 -5.13
N PHE A 42 -11.91 -16.99 -4.19
CA PHE A 42 -10.67 -17.72 -3.95
C PHE A 42 -10.32 -18.66 -5.10
N GLU A 43 -11.33 -19.32 -5.69
CA GLU A 43 -11.14 -20.16 -6.86
C GLU A 43 -10.81 -19.32 -8.10
N ALA A 44 -11.56 -18.24 -8.34
CA ALA A 44 -11.31 -17.31 -9.43
C ALA A 44 -9.89 -16.72 -9.34
N SER A 45 -9.45 -16.30 -8.15
CA SER A 45 -8.12 -15.70 -7.98
C SER A 45 -6.98 -16.69 -8.25
N ARG A 46 -7.10 -17.98 -7.90
CA ARG A 46 -6.07 -18.99 -8.22
C ARG A 46 -5.85 -19.16 -9.72
N HIS A 47 -6.89 -19.02 -10.54
CA HIS A 47 -6.80 -19.20 -11.98
C HIS A 47 -6.56 -17.90 -12.75
N MET A 48 -7.07 -16.77 -12.26
CA MET A 48 -7.09 -15.51 -12.99
C MET A 48 -6.02 -14.52 -12.51
N ALA A 49 -5.56 -14.61 -11.24
CA ALA A 49 -4.58 -13.68 -10.72
C ALA A 49 -3.21 -14.00 -11.32
N ARG A 50 -2.51 -12.96 -11.76
CA ARG A 50 -1.15 -13.08 -12.28
C ARG A 50 -0.22 -12.23 -11.46
N LEU A 51 0.83 -12.85 -10.96
CA LEU A 51 1.96 -12.18 -10.34
C LEU A 51 3.17 -12.31 -11.26
N ARG A 52 4.09 -11.36 -11.19
CA ARG A 52 5.43 -11.58 -11.75
C ARG A 52 6.13 -12.68 -10.96
N GLU A 53 6.95 -13.48 -11.63
CA GLU A 53 7.73 -14.55 -10.99
C GLU A 53 8.74 -13.98 -9.99
N GLU A 54 9.32 -12.83 -10.33
CA GLU A 54 10.27 -12.11 -9.52
C GLU A 54 9.62 -11.56 -8.24
N ALA A 55 10.29 -11.81 -7.11
CA ALA A 55 9.94 -11.26 -5.81
C ALA A 55 11.11 -10.46 -5.25
N PHE A 56 10.81 -9.35 -4.59
CA PHE A 56 11.78 -8.64 -3.76
C PHE A 56 11.77 -9.27 -2.38
N ASN A 57 12.85 -9.98 -2.05
CA ASN A 57 13.04 -10.59 -0.74
C ASN A 57 13.76 -9.63 0.20
N PRO A 58 13.44 -9.63 1.51
CA PRO A 58 14.17 -8.85 2.48
C PRO A 58 15.63 -9.31 2.57
N ILE A 59 16.54 -8.34 2.68
CA ILE A 59 17.95 -8.59 2.96
C ILE A 59 18.17 -8.43 4.47
N PRO A 60 18.53 -9.48 5.22
CA PRO A 60 18.60 -9.43 6.70
C PRO A 60 19.43 -8.27 7.25
N HIS A 61 20.59 -8.01 6.64
CA HIS A 61 21.47 -6.90 7.03
C HIS A 61 20.79 -5.52 6.91
N ASN A 62 19.97 -5.32 5.88
CA ASN A 62 19.25 -4.07 5.70
C ASN A 62 18.12 -3.92 6.73
N GLN A 63 17.49 -5.02 7.14
CA GLN A 63 16.38 -4.98 8.09
C GLN A 63 16.83 -4.39 9.43
N GLU A 64 17.98 -4.82 9.95
CA GLU A 64 18.53 -4.29 11.21
C GLU A 64 18.75 -2.77 11.15
N ALA A 65 19.23 -2.26 10.01
CA ALA A 65 19.39 -0.84 9.77
C ALA A 65 18.03 -0.13 9.68
N TYR A 66 17.07 -0.69 8.94
CA TYR A 66 15.75 -0.10 8.78
C TYR A 66 14.91 -0.13 10.06
N ASP A 67 15.06 -1.13 10.92
CA ASP A 67 14.38 -1.19 12.22
C ASP A 67 14.81 -0.06 13.15
N ARG A 68 16.11 0.30 13.12
CA ARG A 68 16.62 1.47 13.83
C ARG A 68 16.03 2.76 13.28
N LEU A 69 16.04 2.92 11.95
CA LEU A 69 15.49 4.11 11.28
C LEU A 69 13.98 4.23 11.45
N TYR A 70 13.25 3.11 11.43
CA TYR A 70 11.80 3.08 11.56
C TYR A 70 11.37 3.51 12.96
N ARG A 71 12.12 3.17 14.01
CA ARG A 71 11.87 3.68 15.37
C ARG A 71 11.97 5.20 15.44
N GLU A 72 13.00 5.80 14.83
CA GLU A 72 13.11 7.26 14.76
C GLU A 72 11.98 7.89 13.94
N TYR A 73 11.61 7.26 12.83
CA TYR A 73 10.46 7.67 12.04
C TYR A 73 9.18 7.68 12.86
N VAL A 74 8.91 6.64 13.67
CA VAL A 74 7.70 6.56 14.51
C VAL A 74 7.70 7.67 15.57
N THR A 75 8.84 7.95 16.21
CA THR A 75 8.96 9.07 17.15
C THR A 75 8.56 10.39 16.51
N LEU A 76 9.08 10.68 15.31
CA LEU A 76 8.76 11.91 14.58
C LEU A 76 7.31 11.92 14.07
N TYR A 77 6.83 10.78 13.59
CA TYR A 77 5.45 10.59 13.15
C TYR A 77 4.47 10.89 14.28
N ASP A 78 4.73 10.37 15.48
CA ASP A 78 3.90 10.63 16.66
C ASP A 78 4.00 12.09 17.10
N TYR A 79 5.20 12.65 17.12
CA TYR A 79 5.42 14.03 17.54
C TYR A 79 4.65 15.03 16.68
N PHE A 80 4.79 14.93 15.35
CA PHE A 80 4.15 15.84 14.41
C PHE A 80 2.70 15.46 14.04
N GLY A 81 2.34 14.18 14.19
CA GLY A 81 1.08 13.63 13.67
C GLY A 81 0.02 13.32 14.74
N ARG A 82 0.41 13.11 16.01
CA ARG A 82 -0.51 12.71 17.10
C ARG A 82 -0.72 13.79 18.17
N GLY A 83 -0.38 15.04 17.88
CA GLY A 83 -0.77 16.20 18.68
C GLY A 83 0.25 16.65 19.74
N ALA A 84 1.41 16.00 19.85
CA ALA A 84 2.49 16.53 20.71
C ALA A 84 2.99 17.88 20.18
N ASN A 85 3.02 18.07 18.85
CA ASN A 85 3.27 19.36 18.23
C ASN A 85 2.52 19.52 16.90
N ASP A 86 1.38 20.23 16.93
CA ASP A 86 0.59 20.58 15.74
C ASP A 86 1.22 21.67 14.83
N VAL A 87 2.55 21.83 14.84
CA VAL A 87 3.26 22.88 14.07
C VAL A 87 2.93 22.83 12.58
N MET A 88 2.81 21.63 12.00
CA MET A 88 2.47 21.49 10.58
C MET A 88 1.10 22.11 10.24
N LYS A 89 0.09 21.91 11.10
CA LYS A 89 -1.25 22.48 10.92
C LYS A 89 -1.23 24.00 11.09
N ARG A 90 -0.49 24.52 12.08
CA ARG A 90 -0.36 25.96 12.32
C ARG A 90 0.33 26.66 11.14
N LEU A 91 1.44 26.11 10.65
CA LEU A 91 2.16 26.67 9.49
C LEU A 91 1.30 26.67 8.22
N LYS A 92 0.52 25.60 7.98
CA LYS A 92 -0.42 25.55 6.87
C LYS A 92 -1.47 26.67 6.97
N ARG A 93 -2.00 26.93 8.16
CA ARG A 93 -3.00 27.99 8.39
C ARG A 93 -2.43 29.38 8.17
N ILE A 94 -1.23 29.66 8.70
CA ILE A 94 -0.53 30.93 8.47
C ILE A 94 -0.33 31.15 6.96
N ARG A 95 0.09 30.11 6.23
CA ARG A 95 0.23 30.19 4.77
C ARG A 95 -1.10 30.52 4.09
N GLU A 96 -2.20 29.89 4.50
CA GLU A 96 -3.54 30.14 3.96
C GLU A 96 -4.02 31.56 4.25
N GLU A 97 -3.76 32.09 5.45
CA GLU A 97 -4.07 33.47 5.84
C GLU A 97 -3.32 34.47 4.95
N ILE A 98 -2.00 34.29 4.76
CA ILE A 98 -1.18 35.16 3.89
C ILE A 98 -1.64 35.10 2.42
N LEU A 99 -2.03 33.93 1.92
CA LEU A 99 -2.51 33.78 0.54
C LEU A 99 -3.92 34.35 0.32
N ALA A 100 -4.76 34.36 1.36
CA ALA A 100 -6.11 34.89 1.29
C ALA A 100 -6.15 36.43 1.36
N ASP A 101 -5.16 37.05 2.00
CA ASP A 101 -5.01 38.51 2.04
C ASP A 101 -3.63 38.94 1.50
N PRO A 102 -3.46 38.96 0.17
CA PRO A 102 -2.24 39.43 -0.47
C PRO A 102 -2.20 40.97 -0.38
N HIS A 103 -1.84 41.48 0.79
CA HIS A 103 -1.38 42.86 0.95
C HIS A 103 -0.02 43.07 0.28
#